data_AF-A0A7S0FCQ0-F1
#
_entry.id   AF-A0A7S0FCQ0-F1
#
_cell.length_a   1.000
_cell.length_b   1.000
_cell.length_c   1.000
_cell.angle_alpha   90.00
_cell.angle_beta   90.00
_cell.angle_gamma   90.00
#
_symmetry.space_group_name_H-M   'P 1'
#
loop_
_entity.id
_entity.type
_entity.pdbx_description
1 polymer ?
#
loop_
_entity_poly.entity_id
_entity_poly.type
_entity_poly.pdbx_seq_one_letter_code
_entity_poly.pdbx_strand_id
1 'polypeptide(L)'
;GVPALGRALGIDGHAVTVFVEAELRASVLFQVSKLVQLAMQSAKASAGLPLWTAISAGTTTGISMRCEALSEAWSRELPAQGAVVFCTEAGGDEELPPRCRGVVLARDLPVLSHLAL
;
A
#
# COMPACT_ATOMS: atom_id res chain seq x y z
N GLY A 1 -10.69 1.35 -24.54
CA GLY A 1 -9.68 0.40 -24.02
C GLY A 1 -10.31 -0.97 -23.84
N VAL A 2 -9.48 -2.01 -23.64
CA VAL A 2 -9.89 -3.42 -23.52
C VAL A 2 -11.11 -3.65 -22.60
N PRO A 3 -11.24 -2.99 -21.42
CA PRO A 3 -12.41 -3.18 -20.57
C PRO A 3 -13.73 -2.71 -21.18
N ALA A 4 -13.72 -1.60 -21.91
CA ALA A 4 -14.91 -1.07 -22.57
C ALA A 4 -15.33 -1.94 -23.76
N LEU A 5 -14.36 -2.50 -24.49
CA LEU A 5 -14.61 -3.42 -25.60
C LEU A 5 -15.17 -4.75 -25.12
N GLY A 6 -14.57 -5.34 -24.07
CA GLY A 6 -15.07 -6.59 -23.48
C GLY A 6 -16.52 -6.49 -23.00
N ARG A 7 -16.88 -5.38 -22.34
CA ARG A 7 -18.28 -5.11 -21.96
C ARG A 7 -19.21 -4.98 -23.15
N ALA A 8 -18.79 -4.28 -24.21
CA ALA A 8 -19.59 -4.12 -25.43
C ALA A 8 -19.83 -5.45 -26.17
N LEU A 9 -18.91 -6.41 -26.04
CA LEU A 9 -19.01 -7.74 -26.61
C LEU A 9 -19.72 -8.76 -25.70
N GLY A 10 -20.23 -8.33 -24.53
CA GLY A 10 -20.91 -9.21 -23.59
C GLY A 10 -19.98 -10.21 -22.90
N ILE A 11 -18.67 -9.96 -22.87
CA ILE A 11 -17.69 -10.81 -22.19
C ILE A 11 -17.86 -10.62 -20.68
N ASP A 12 -17.76 -11.73 -19.94
CA ASP A 12 -17.77 -11.74 -18.49
C ASP A 12 -16.73 -10.76 -17.90
N GLY A 13 -17.16 -10.00 -16.88
CA GLY A 13 -16.34 -8.95 -16.28
C GLY A 13 -15.10 -9.48 -15.58
N HIS A 14 -15.18 -10.67 -14.97
CA HIS A 14 -14.03 -11.29 -14.33
C HIS A 14 -13.00 -11.73 -15.38
N ALA A 15 -13.43 -12.32 -16.50
CA ALA A 15 -12.55 -12.66 -17.62
C ALA A 15 -11.81 -11.44 -18.19
N VAL A 16 -12.49 -10.30 -18.33
CA VAL A 16 -11.88 -9.03 -18.77
C VAL A 16 -10.82 -8.56 -17.77
N THR A 17 -11.10 -8.60 -16.46
CA THR A 17 -10.13 -8.22 -15.42
C THR A 17 -8.90 -9.12 -15.43
N VAL A 18 -9.09 -10.44 -15.47
CA VAL A 18 -7.98 -11.40 -15.50
C VAL A 18 -7.10 -11.18 -16.74
N PHE A 19 -7.70 -10.94 -17.91
CA PHE A 19 -6.94 -10.66 -19.13
C PHE A 19 -6.09 -9.38 -19.01
N VAL A 20 -6.69 -8.29 -18.51
CA VAL A 20 -5.99 -7.01 -18.34
C VAL A 20 -4.83 -7.16 -17.33
N GLU A 21 -5.05 -7.86 -16.23
CA GLU A 21 -3.98 -8.14 -15.26
C GLU A 21 -2.87 -9.00 -15.87
N ALA A 22 -3.21 -10.00 -16.69
CA ALA A 22 -2.23 -10.86 -17.34
C ALA A 22 -1.35 -10.07 -18.32
N GLU A 23 -1.95 -9.24 -19.17
CA GLU A 23 -1.23 -8.33 -20.09
C GLU A 23 -0.30 -7.38 -19.32
N LEU A 24 -0.80 -6.78 -18.23
CA LEU A 24 -0.01 -5.87 -17.41
C LEU A 24 1.19 -6.58 -16.76
N ARG A 25 0.99 -7.80 -16.24
CA ARG A 25 2.07 -8.61 -15.66
C ARG A 25 3.04 -9.15 -16.70
N ALA A 26 2.61 -9.41 -17.93
CA ALA A 26 3.46 -9.88 -19.03
C ALA A 26 4.34 -8.76 -19.62
N SER A 27 3.98 -7.49 -19.40
CA SER A 27 4.76 -6.35 -19.87
C SER A 27 6.19 -6.35 -19.33
N VAL A 28 7.16 -6.13 -20.22
CA VAL A 28 8.58 -5.95 -19.86
C VAL A 28 8.75 -4.85 -18.83
N LEU A 29 7.96 -3.77 -18.91
CA LEU A 29 8.02 -2.67 -17.96
C LEU A 29 7.71 -3.14 -16.53
N PHE A 30 6.69 -3.98 -16.36
CA PHE A 30 6.33 -4.54 -15.05
C PHE A 30 7.46 -5.43 -14.51
N GLN A 31 8.04 -6.27 -15.36
CA GLN A 31 9.15 -7.15 -14.97
C GLN A 31 10.41 -6.36 -14.57
N VAL A 32 10.76 -5.32 -15.34
CA VAL A 32 11.87 -4.41 -15.01
C VAL A 32 11.63 -3.69 -13.69
N SER A 33 10.43 -3.14 -13.47
CA SER A 33 10.07 -2.49 -12.20
C SER A 33 10.24 -3.44 -11.00
N LYS A 34 9.80 -4.70 -11.14
CA LYS A 34 9.98 -5.72 -10.10
C LYS A 34 11.45 -6.03 -9.82
N LEU A 35 12.28 -6.14 -10.86
CA LEU A 35 13.73 -6.34 -10.69
C LEU A 35 14.39 -5.16 -9.98
N VAL A 36 13.99 -3.93 -10.32
CA VAL A 36 14.48 -2.71 -9.66
C VAL A 36 14.09 -2.72 -8.17
N GLN A 37 12.85 -3.09 -7.83
CA GLN A 37 12.42 -3.20 -6.44
C GLN A 37 13.28 -4.21 -5.64
N LEU A 38 13.52 -5.40 -6.20
CA LEU A 38 14.36 -6.42 -5.57
C LEU A 38 15.83 -5.99 -5.42
N ALA A 39 16.38 -5.36 -6.46
CA ALA A 39 17.74 -4.82 -6.43
C ALA A 39 17.89 -3.73 -5.37
N MET A 40 16.91 -2.83 -5.27
CA MET A 40 16.90 -1.77 -4.26
C MET A 40 16.80 -2.33 -2.83
N GLN A 41 15.96 -3.34 -2.60
CA GLN A 41 15.88 -4.01 -1.30
C GLN A 41 17.22 -4.65 -0.90
N SER A 42 17.89 -5.31 -1.86
CA SER A 42 19.20 -5.92 -1.65
C SER A 42 20.30 -4.90 -1.39
N ALA A 43 20.28 -3.77 -2.10
CA ALA A 43 21.21 -2.66 -1.90
C ALA A 43 21.03 -2.02 -0.52
N LYS A 44 19.77 -1.76 -0.10
CA LYS A 44 19.46 -1.25 1.25
C LYS A 44 19.97 -2.19 2.34
N ALA A 45 19.71 -3.49 2.21
CA ALA A 45 20.20 -4.50 3.15
C ALA A 45 21.73 -4.49 3.27
N SER A 46 22.43 -4.42 2.14
CA SER A 46 23.90 -4.41 2.09
C SER A 46 24.51 -3.14 2.69
N ALA A 47 23.80 -2.01 2.59
CA ALA A 47 24.20 -0.73 3.14
C ALA A 47 23.80 -0.53 4.61
N GLY A 48 23.13 -1.51 5.24
CA GLY A 48 22.58 -1.37 6.60
C GLY A 48 21.46 -0.32 6.71
N LEU A 49 20.81 0.00 5.59
CA LEU A 49 19.72 0.97 5.55
C LEU A 49 18.39 0.30 5.92
N PRO A 50 17.41 1.07 6.44
CA PRO A 50 16.09 0.55 6.71
C PRO A 50 15.44 -0.05 5.46
N LEU A 51 14.88 -1.25 5.60
CA LEU A 51 14.18 -1.94 4.51
C LEU A 51 12.79 -1.37 4.22
N TRP A 52 12.27 -0.55 5.14
CA TRP A 52 11.07 0.24 4.93
C TRP A 52 11.40 1.55 4.20
N THR A 53 10.36 2.20 3.70
CA THR A 53 10.47 3.52 3.05
C THR A 53 9.53 4.47 3.77
N ALA A 54 10.04 5.64 4.20
CA ALA A 54 9.17 6.71 4.69
C ALA A 54 8.45 7.33 3.48
N ILE A 55 7.13 7.28 3.50
CA ILE A 55 6.30 7.92 2.47
C ILE A 55 6.04 9.38 2.86
N SER A 56 5.60 9.61 4.10
CA SER A 56 5.52 10.93 4.73
C SER A 56 6.62 11.06 5.78
N ALA A 57 7.49 12.06 5.63
CA ALA A 57 8.63 12.25 6.51
C ALA A 57 8.20 12.89 7.85
N GLY A 58 8.64 12.32 8.97
CA GLY A 58 8.33 12.84 10.30
C GLY A 58 8.91 11.98 11.41
N THR A 59 8.75 12.42 12.65
CA THR A 59 9.12 11.65 13.84
C THR A 59 7.99 11.71 14.85
N THR A 60 7.62 10.57 15.40
CA THR A 60 6.48 10.45 16.31
C THR A 60 6.69 9.34 17.32
N THR A 61 5.96 9.40 18.43
CA THR A 61 5.92 8.36 19.46
C THR A 61 4.50 8.22 19.99
N GLY A 62 4.13 6.99 20.36
CA GLY A 62 2.82 6.64 20.87
C GLY A 62 2.74 5.16 21.23
N ILE A 63 1.57 4.73 21.70
CA ILE A 63 1.30 3.32 21.98
C ILE A 63 1.25 2.53 20.67
N SER A 64 1.97 1.41 20.58
CA SER A 64 1.92 0.55 19.41
C SER A 64 0.57 -0.19 19.35
N MET A 65 -0.15 -0.05 18.24
CA MET A 65 -1.40 -0.76 18.00
C MET A 65 -1.32 -1.53 16.69
N ARG A 66 -1.73 -2.80 16.69
CA ARG A 66 -1.79 -3.62 15.47
C ARG A 66 -3.23 -3.84 15.03
N CYS A 67 -3.48 -3.69 13.73
CA CYS A 67 -4.74 -3.97 13.03
C CYS A 67 -4.43 -4.73 11.74
N GLU A 68 -5.41 -5.40 11.13
CA GLU A 68 -5.16 -6.03 9.83
C GLU A 68 -5.27 -5.00 8.70
N ALA A 69 -6.39 -4.28 8.66
CA ALA A 69 -6.61 -3.13 7.77
C ALA A 69 -6.60 -1.81 8.54
N LEU A 70 -6.14 -0.71 7.92
CA LEU A 70 -6.18 0.63 8.52
C LEU A 70 -7.62 1.07 8.87
N SER A 71 -8.60 0.70 8.05
CA SER A 71 -10.02 0.99 8.29
C SER A 71 -10.53 0.45 9.64
N GLU A 72 -9.96 -0.64 10.16
CA GLU A 72 -10.32 -1.18 11.48
C GLU A 72 -9.93 -0.24 12.61
N ALA A 73 -8.90 0.59 12.43
CA ALA A 73 -8.44 1.53 13.45
C ALA A 73 -9.50 2.59 13.79
N TRP A 74 -10.43 2.88 12.88
CA TRP A 74 -11.58 3.75 13.13
C TRP A 74 -12.63 3.12 14.07
N SER A 75 -12.72 1.79 14.09
CA SER A 75 -13.66 1.08 14.96
C SER A 75 -13.13 0.89 16.39
N ARG A 76 -11.91 1.38 16.67
CA ARG A 76 -11.21 1.15 17.94
C ARG A 76 -10.96 2.47 18.65
N GLU A 77 -11.12 2.47 19.97
CA GLU A 77 -10.70 3.61 20.78
C GLU A 77 -9.17 3.65 20.88
N LEU A 78 -8.59 4.72 20.35
CA LEU A 78 -7.16 4.98 20.40
C LEU A 78 -6.78 5.57 21.78
N PRO A 79 -5.67 5.11 22.39
CA PRO A 79 -5.18 5.61 23.67
C PRO A 79 -5.06 7.13 23.72
N ALA A 80 -5.29 7.72 24.89
CA ALA A 80 -5.20 9.17 25.08
C ALA A 80 -3.80 9.73 24.80
N GLN A 81 -2.77 8.91 25.01
CA GLN A 81 -1.37 9.23 24.70
C GLN A 81 -1.08 9.25 23.18
N GLY A 82 -2.05 8.83 22.36
CA GLY A 82 -1.91 8.62 20.92
C GLY A 82 -1.23 7.29 20.58
N ALA A 83 -1.42 6.83 19.34
CA ALA A 83 -0.91 5.54 18.90
C ALA A 83 -0.13 5.61 17.59
N VAL A 84 0.80 4.67 17.43
CA VAL A 84 1.40 4.33 16.13
C VAL A 84 0.75 3.03 15.67
N VAL A 85 0.04 3.11 14.55
CA VAL A 85 -0.77 2.01 14.01
C VAL A 85 0.07 1.19 13.04
N PHE A 86 0.15 -0.11 13.27
CA PHE A 86 0.77 -1.10 12.41
C PHE A 86 -0.33 -1.89 11.71
N CYS A 87 -0.39 -1.81 10.38
CA CYS A 87 -1.40 -2.49 9.59
C CYS A 87 -0.78 -3.29 8.44
N THR A 88 -1.47 -4.37 8.06
CA THR A 88 -1.08 -5.18 6.91
C THR A 88 -1.55 -4.50 5.62
N GLU A 89 -2.77 -3.94 5.62
CA GLU A 89 -3.44 -3.40 4.43
C GLU A 89 -3.99 -1.99 4.67
N ALA A 90 -4.03 -1.20 3.59
CA ALA A 90 -4.72 0.09 3.49
C ALA A 90 -5.14 0.34 2.04
N GLY A 91 -6.28 0.99 1.84
CA GLY A 91 -6.81 1.42 0.55
C GLY A 91 -6.08 2.63 -0.03
N GLY A 92 -5.45 3.45 0.82
CA GLY A 92 -4.70 4.64 0.45
C GLY A 92 -5.54 5.90 0.28
N ASP A 93 -6.85 5.80 0.31
CA ASP A 93 -7.80 6.94 0.35
C ASP A 93 -8.32 7.22 1.77
N GLU A 94 -7.92 6.42 2.76
CA GLU A 94 -8.42 6.58 4.12
C GLU A 94 -7.87 7.83 4.82
N GLU A 95 -8.69 8.40 5.69
CA GLU A 95 -8.25 9.38 6.67
C GLU A 95 -7.67 8.69 7.92
N LEU A 96 -6.73 9.35 8.58
CA LEU A 96 -6.16 8.88 9.83
C LEU A 96 -7.14 9.06 10.99
N PRO A 97 -7.40 8.02 11.81
CA PRO A 97 -8.33 8.16 12.92
C PRO A 97 -7.79 9.13 13.99
N PRO A 98 -8.68 9.77 14.77
CA PRO A 98 -8.26 10.70 15.82
C PRO A 98 -7.26 10.06 16.79
N ARG A 99 -6.20 10.79 17.13
CA ARG A 99 -5.09 10.32 18.01
C ARG A 99 -4.18 9.26 17.38
N CYS A 100 -4.37 8.90 16.12
CA CYS A 100 -3.32 8.25 15.33
C CYS A 100 -2.19 9.26 15.11
N ARG A 101 -0.98 8.87 15.50
CA ARG A 101 0.22 9.72 15.41
C ARG A 101 1.16 9.29 14.29
N GLY A 102 0.94 8.12 13.71
CA GLY A 102 1.72 7.58 12.60
C GLY A 102 1.22 6.19 12.21
N VAL A 103 1.50 5.80 10.96
CA VAL A 103 1.10 4.51 10.40
C VAL A 103 2.32 3.79 9.82
N VAL A 104 2.40 2.49 10.05
CA VAL A 104 3.39 1.59 9.46
C VAL A 104 2.64 0.49 8.73
N LEU A 105 2.80 0.43 7.41
CA LEU A 105 2.16 -0.55 6.54
C LEU A 105 3.14 -1.67 6.16
N ALA A 106 2.66 -2.91 6.20
CA ALA A 106 3.46 -4.07 5.77
C ALA A 106 3.54 -4.21 4.23
N ARG A 107 2.53 -3.71 3.52
CA ARG A 107 2.47 -3.72 2.05
C ARG A 107 2.79 -2.34 1.49
N ASP A 108 3.34 -2.34 0.28
CA ASP A 108 3.58 -1.10 -0.47
C ASP A 108 2.27 -0.38 -0.73
N LEU A 109 2.20 0.88 -0.32
CA LEU A 109 1.12 1.79 -0.67
C LEU A 109 1.54 2.59 -1.91
N PRO A 110 0.63 2.86 -2.87
CA PRO A 110 0.94 3.76 -3.97
C PRO A 110 1.41 5.13 -3.44
N VAL A 111 2.56 5.61 -3.89
CA VAL A 111 3.22 6.83 -3.37
C VAL A 111 2.37 8.11 -3.55
N LEU A 112 1.36 8.07 -4.43
CA LEU A 112 0.43 9.18 -4.71
C LEU A 112 -0.97 8.97 -4.10
N SER A 113 -1.11 8.08 -3.12
CA SER A 113 -2.38 7.91 -2.42
C SER A 113 -2.65 9.10 -1.49
N HIS A 114 -3.91 9.37 -1.16
CA HIS A 114 -4.26 10.43 -0.19
C HIS A 114 -3.55 10.22 1.16
N LEU A 115 -3.48 8.97 1.62
CA LEU A 115 -2.80 8.58 2.86
C LEU A 115 -1.27 8.83 2.84
N ALA A 116 -0.66 8.97 1.65
CA ALA A 116 0.76 9.22 1.48
C ALA A 116 1.13 10.71 1.61
N LEU A 117 0.15 11.60 1.46
CA LEU A 117 0.29 13.06 1.43
C LEU A 117 -0.18 13.69 2.75
#